data_AF-A0A9X4H0S8-F1
#
_entry.id   AF-A0A9X4H0S8-F1
#
_cell.length_a   1.000
_cell.length_b   1.000
_cell.length_c   1.000
_cell.angle_alpha   90.00
_cell.angle_beta   90.00
_cell.angle_gamma   90.00
#
_symmetry.space_group_name_H-M   'P 1'
#
loop_
_entity.id
_entity.type
_entity.pdbx_description
1 polymer ?
#
loop_
_entity_poly.entity_id
_entity_poly.type
_entity_poly.pdbx_seq_one_letter_code
_entity_poly.pdbx_strand_id
1 'polypeptide(L)'
;MKNKLALLMLFCFIFCLGIINPVQAESALTAKQLLLNGIQKSTFSPPDGLFEKSSGTATLFLKTLGGSLISTEETLKYLNGSQLKFDTKLNSPEKKMEIDYNLSYNHNNYSGSLFIDNNKLILSTEALLLLKDIDPDFKTDRLISIPKYVYYTGSEIGDIWNSYTYHEGQYLPPGFKDLLVFVIEAIPDKYFSASLVNQKVTFSIDQQGLCDIIYSLMQKTVNEKERFASILADIDSAIEPGVNKENIKSEIIAGIEHSVSKGEYPEKPEKIQENLARIIDLEELKYEVSLLPAGQRKLVAVANFIDTPESTAKLTVNTDFTGGNENLNGTYSIILSVQDKEEAMDITGQIEGQLRQTSNNAKSNGSFKLNVKDVSKNATLIDLNLECGSEDKVDKNVQTNIPVLTKLNSSDIESLVNNNSFKKPNNSTRIHVLVEGRPVAFDVPPCDVEGRTMVPVRNLSKALGCEVTWVDPDQINICREDTSITMYIGQQTYTVNGVEKQFDVPPFTRDKTITMVPLRTIAEELGFQVRYDSASKTIFISRAKDSIKQAGPVFSQGPASLGECCINPVFLKATATL
;
A
#
# COMPACT_ATOMS: atom_id res chain seq x y z
N MET A 1 13.12 13.45 -11.61
CA MET A 1 13.70 13.24 -10.26
C MET A 1 13.54 14.46 -9.35
N LYS A 2 13.84 15.70 -9.78
CA LYS A 2 13.79 16.92 -8.95
C LYS A 2 12.48 17.14 -8.18
N ASN A 3 11.34 17.05 -8.87
CA ASN A 3 10.03 17.24 -8.23
C ASN A 3 9.67 16.11 -7.26
N LYS A 4 10.20 14.89 -7.50
CA LYS A 4 9.98 13.73 -6.62
C LYS A 4 10.76 13.85 -5.31
N LEU A 5 11.98 14.41 -5.34
CA LEU A 5 12.81 14.60 -4.14
C LEU A 5 12.24 15.71 -3.24
N ALA A 6 11.75 16.81 -3.81
CA ALA A 6 11.10 17.88 -3.04
C ALA A 6 9.80 17.39 -2.38
N LEU A 7 8.99 16.60 -3.10
CA LEU A 7 7.79 15.96 -2.57
C LEU A 7 8.12 14.95 -1.47
N LEU A 8 9.13 14.11 -1.69
CA LEU A 8 9.61 13.14 -0.71
C LEU A 8 10.12 13.82 0.56
N MET A 9 10.90 14.91 0.45
CA MET A 9 11.37 15.66 1.61
C MET A 9 10.23 16.39 2.33
N LEU A 10 9.23 16.93 1.62
CA LEU A 10 8.03 17.49 2.23
C LEU A 10 7.24 16.42 2.99
N PHE A 11 7.05 15.23 2.40
CA PHE A 11 6.40 14.11 3.07
C PHE A 11 7.20 13.63 4.29
N CYS A 12 8.51 13.41 4.17
CA CYS A 12 9.37 13.07 5.31
C CYS A 12 9.25 14.14 6.42
N PHE A 13 9.23 15.42 6.05
CA PHE A 13 9.09 16.52 7.00
C PHE A 13 7.72 16.52 7.71
N ILE A 14 6.63 16.33 6.96
CA ILE A 14 5.26 16.22 7.50
C ILE A 14 5.14 15.01 8.44
N PHE A 15 5.63 13.84 8.03
CA PHE A 15 5.47 12.61 8.81
C PHE A 15 6.36 12.54 10.06
N CYS A 16 7.52 13.20 10.05
CA CYS A 16 8.43 13.18 11.20
C CYS A 16 8.14 14.24 12.27
N LEU A 17 7.44 15.34 11.94
CA LEU A 17 7.17 16.43 12.90
C LEU A 17 6.19 16.05 14.03
N GLY A 18 5.31 15.08 13.82
CA GLY A 18 4.24 14.75 14.76
C GLY A 18 4.67 14.30 16.16
N ILE A 19 5.94 13.92 16.37
CA ILE A 19 6.41 13.18 17.56
C ILE A 19 7.43 13.97 18.42
N ILE A 20 7.86 15.15 17.98
CA ILE A 20 9.01 15.86 18.55
C ILE A 20 8.65 16.66 19.83
N ASN A 21 9.52 16.62 20.85
CA ASN A 21 9.39 17.40 22.10
C ASN A 21 10.47 18.48 22.17
N PRO A 22 10.20 19.79 22.32
CA PRO A 22 11.20 20.82 22.65
C PRO A 22 11.71 20.67 24.07
N VAL A 23 12.90 21.22 24.34
CA VAL A 23 13.52 21.20 25.66
C VAL A 23 13.41 22.58 26.32
N GLN A 24 13.29 22.56 27.64
CA GLN A 24 13.22 23.74 28.51
C GLN A 24 14.23 24.83 28.15
N ALA A 25 13.76 26.07 28.27
CA ALA A 25 14.49 27.29 27.97
C ALA A 25 15.71 27.48 28.89
N GLU A 26 16.91 27.28 28.34
CA GLU A 26 18.05 28.11 28.70
C GLU A 26 17.85 29.47 28.01
N SER A 27 17.91 30.55 28.79
CA SER A 27 17.72 31.92 28.30
C SER A 27 18.62 32.23 27.08
N ALA A 28 18.02 32.78 26.02
CA ALA A 28 18.59 33.24 24.73
C ALA A 28 18.39 32.35 23.48
N LEU A 29 17.59 31.28 23.52
CA LEU A 29 17.32 30.46 22.32
C LEU A 29 16.20 31.05 21.44
N THR A 30 16.37 31.01 20.12
CA THR A 30 15.30 31.33 19.15
C THR A 30 14.22 30.24 19.12
N ALA A 31 13.04 30.55 18.58
CA ALA A 31 11.96 29.56 18.41
C ALA A 31 12.41 28.30 17.66
N LYS A 32 13.22 28.48 16.60
CA LYS A 32 13.86 27.40 15.85
C LYS A 32 14.83 26.59 16.70
N GLN A 33 15.67 27.23 17.51
CA GLN A 33 16.62 26.54 18.39
C GLN A 33 15.92 25.72 19.47
N LEU A 34 14.79 26.21 20.00
CA LEU A 34 13.96 25.45 20.94
C LEU A 34 13.43 24.15 20.31
N LEU A 35 12.99 24.21 19.05
CA LEU A 35 12.54 23.03 18.29
C LEU A 35 13.70 22.07 18.01
N LEU A 36 14.84 22.57 17.52
CA LEU A 36 16.03 21.76 17.21
C LEU A 36 16.56 21.03 18.44
N ASN A 37 16.71 21.73 19.57
CA ASN A 37 17.09 21.13 20.84
C ASN A 37 16.12 20.03 21.26
N GLY A 38 14.84 20.22 20.91
CA GLY A 38 13.82 19.22 21.12
C GLY A 38 14.06 17.90 20.41
N ILE A 39 14.24 18.00 19.10
CA ILE A 39 14.54 16.85 18.23
C ILE A 39 15.80 16.14 18.71
N GLN A 40 16.82 16.91 19.06
CA GLN A 40 18.09 16.38 19.53
C GLN A 40 17.97 15.65 20.87
N LYS A 41 17.06 16.03 21.75
CA LYS A 41 16.83 15.33 23.04
C LYS A 41 15.72 14.28 22.99
N SER A 42 14.87 14.26 21.96
CA SER A 42 13.86 13.22 21.83
C SER A 42 14.50 11.87 21.53
N THR A 43 14.08 10.85 22.27
CA THR A 43 14.36 9.44 21.98
C THR A 43 13.18 8.88 21.22
N PHE A 44 13.40 8.49 19.97
CA PHE A 44 12.38 7.84 19.15
C PHE A 44 12.35 6.34 19.48
N SER A 45 12.24 5.96 20.75
CA SER A 45 12.35 4.56 21.17
C SER A 45 11.00 4.02 21.61
N PRO A 46 10.51 2.89 21.06
CA PRO A 46 9.44 2.16 21.70
C PRO A 46 9.84 1.75 23.12
N PRO A 47 8.88 1.57 24.03
CA PRO A 47 9.13 0.93 25.30
C PRO A 47 9.69 -0.48 25.08
N ASP A 48 10.90 -0.71 25.58
CA ASP A 48 11.70 -1.92 25.32
C ASP A 48 10.94 -3.23 25.59
N GLY A 49 10.00 -3.24 26.54
CA GLY A 49 9.28 -4.46 26.90
C GLY A 49 8.26 -4.98 25.88
N LEU A 50 7.66 -4.11 25.05
CA LEU A 50 6.51 -4.50 24.22
C LEU A 50 6.91 -5.42 23.06
N PHE A 51 8.14 -5.28 22.57
CA PHE A 51 8.67 -6.04 21.43
C PHE A 51 9.49 -7.26 21.88
N GLU A 52 9.82 -7.36 23.18
CA GLU A 52 10.51 -8.52 23.77
C GLU A 52 9.52 -9.61 24.19
N LYS A 53 8.69 -9.30 25.20
CA LYS A 53 7.75 -10.24 25.80
C LYS A 53 6.45 -9.53 26.08
N SER A 54 5.41 -9.87 25.33
CA SER A 54 4.13 -9.21 25.40
C SER A 54 2.97 -10.16 25.15
N SER A 55 1.80 -9.75 25.64
CA SER A 55 0.53 -10.33 25.24
C SER A 55 -0.42 -9.23 24.79
N GLY A 56 -1.26 -9.53 23.83
CA GLY A 56 -2.11 -8.51 23.23
C GLY A 56 -3.35 -9.06 22.56
N THR A 57 -4.17 -8.14 22.10
CA THR A 57 -5.36 -8.43 21.30
C THR A 57 -5.43 -7.46 20.13
N ALA A 58 -5.89 -7.95 18.98
CA ALA A 58 -6.16 -7.11 17.83
C ALA A 58 -7.52 -7.49 17.23
N THR A 59 -8.21 -6.51 16.67
CA THR A 59 -9.53 -6.68 16.06
C THR A 59 -9.57 -5.93 14.74
N LEU A 60 -10.15 -6.57 13.74
CA LEU A 60 -10.52 -6.00 12.46
C LEU A 60 -12.02 -6.23 12.26
N PHE A 61 -12.75 -5.19 11.94
CA PHE A 61 -14.19 -5.24 11.73
C PHE A 61 -14.56 -4.56 10.42
N LEU A 62 -15.01 -5.35 9.45
CA LEU A 62 -15.45 -4.84 8.17
C LEU A 62 -16.90 -4.38 8.28
N LYS A 63 -17.09 -3.09 8.57
CA LYS A 63 -18.40 -2.50 8.82
C LYS A 63 -19.22 -2.34 7.55
N THR A 64 -18.59 -1.88 6.48
CA THR A 64 -19.20 -1.81 5.14
C THR A 64 -18.18 -2.17 4.06
N LEU A 65 -18.66 -2.90 3.05
CA LEU A 65 -18.01 -3.19 1.78
C LEU A 65 -19.14 -3.34 0.75
N GLY A 66 -19.28 -2.34 -0.11
CA GLY A 66 -20.38 -2.26 -1.06
C GLY A 66 -20.07 -1.35 -2.24
N GLY A 67 -21.10 -1.02 -3.00
CA GLY A 67 -20.99 -0.29 -4.26
C GLY A 67 -21.13 -1.20 -5.48
N SER A 68 -21.35 -0.60 -6.65
CA SER A 68 -21.72 -1.34 -7.85
C SER A 68 -20.62 -2.31 -8.30
N LEU A 69 -19.33 -1.99 -8.11
CA LEU A 69 -18.21 -2.87 -8.46
C LEU A 69 -18.03 -4.05 -7.49
N ILE A 70 -18.50 -3.91 -6.25
CA ILE A 70 -18.49 -4.98 -5.27
C ILE A 70 -19.69 -5.90 -5.47
N SER A 71 -20.85 -5.33 -5.82
CA SER A 71 -22.11 -6.08 -5.95
C SER A 71 -22.11 -7.14 -7.05
N THR A 72 -21.21 -7.03 -8.02
CA THR A 72 -21.01 -8.00 -9.11
C THR A 72 -20.27 -9.26 -8.66
N GLU A 73 -19.52 -9.19 -7.56
CA GLU A 73 -18.78 -10.31 -7.01
C GLU A 73 -19.59 -10.97 -5.89
N GLU A 74 -20.09 -12.17 -6.14
CA GLU A 74 -20.94 -12.90 -5.19
C GLU A 74 -20.20 -13.22 -3.89
N THR A 75 -18.90 -13.50 -3.97
CA THR A 75 -18.03 -13.83 -2.83
C THR A 75 -17.83 -12.66 -1.87
N LEU A 76 -17.80 -11.42 -2.37
CA LEU A 76 -17.56 -10.22 -1.53
C LEU A 76 -18.79 -9.83 -0.71
N LYS A 77 -19.99 -10.28 -1.08
CA LYS A 77 -21.25 -9.95 -0.37
C LYS A 77 -21.25 -10.45 1.08
N TYR A 78 -20.56 -11.55 1.35
CA TYR A 78 -20.53 -12.19 2.66
C TYR A 78 -19.52 -11.57 3.64
N LEU A 79 -18.70 -10.63 3.17
CA LEU A 79 -17.68 -10.00 3.99
C LEU A 79 -18.27 -8.92 4.92
N ASN A 80 -19.40 -8.31 4.55
CA ASN A 80 -20.04 -7.29 5.39
C ASN A 80 -20.36 -7.80 6.81
N GLY A 81 -19.93 -7.04 7.81
CA GLY A 81 -20.09 -7.40 9.22
C GLY A 81 -19.10 -8.46 9.69
N SER A 82 -18.14 -8.89 8.86
CA SER A 82 -17.12 -9.85 9.27
C SER A 82 -16.19 -9.22 10.31
N GLN A 83 -15.82 -10.03 11.30
CA GLN A 83 -14.94 -9.62 12.39
C GLN A 83 -13.83 -10.64 12.56
N LEU A 84 -12.59 -10.18 12.60
CA LEU A 84 -11.43 -11.00 12.89
C LEU A 84 -10.77 -10.47 14.16
N LYS A 85 -10.69 -11.33 15.18
CA LYS A 85 -10.01 -11.07 16.44
C LYS A 85 -8.79 -11.96 16.57
N PHE A 86 -7.71 -11.39 17.07
CA PHE A 86 -6.49 -12.09 17.43
C PHE A 86 -6.19 -11.89 18.92
N ASP A 87 -5.70 -12.93 19.56
CA ASP A 87 -5.09 -12.90 20.89
C ASP A 87 -3.64 -13.39 20.73
N THR A 88 -2.67 -12.54 21.06
CA THR A 88 -1.25 -12.74 20.74
C THR A 88 -0.42 -12.94 22.00
N LYS A 89 0.60 -13.78 21.89
CA LYS A 89 1.67 -13.97 22.88
C LYS A 89 3.01 -13.97 22.15
N LEU A 90 3.89 -13.05 22.51
CA LEU A 90 5.19 -12.85 21.90
C LEU A 90 6.31 -13.15 22.90
N ASN A 91 7.31 -13.92 22.47
CA ASN A 91 8.60 -14.06 23.13
C ASN A 91 9.69 -13.98 22.05
N SER A 92 10.03 -12.75 21.64
CA SER A 92 10.99 -12.52 20.55
C SER A 92 12.43 -12.94 20.89
N PRO A 93 12.94 -12.86 22.14
CA PRO A 93 14.26 -13.39 22.48
C PRO A 93 14.40 -14.90 22.21
N GLU A 94 13.31 -15.66 22.39
CA GLU A 94 13.26 -17.08 22.05
C GLU A 94 12.77 -17.34 20.62
N LYS A 95 12.43 -16.29 19.86
CA LYS A 95 11.84 -16.37 18.52
C LYS A 95 10.57 -17.21 18.48
N LYS A 96 9.67 -16.96 19.42
CA LYS A 96 8.39 -17.67 19.54
C LYS A 96 7.21 -16.71 19.56
N MET A 97 6.15 -17.08 18.85
CA MET A 97 4.89 -16.37 18.85
C MET A 97 3.74 -17.38 18.80
N GLU A 98 2.69 -17.09 19.56
CA GLU A 98 1.42 -17.82 19.56
C GLU A 98 0.31 -16.81 19.29
N ILE A 99 -0.56 -17.13 18.33
CA ILE A 99 -1.68 -16.29 17.92
C ILE A 99 -2.92 -17.18 17.87
N ASP A 100 -3.87 -16.93 18.75
CA ASP A 100 -5.21 -17.49 18.64
C ASP A 100 -6.08 -16.52 17.85
N TYR A 101 -6.83 -17.01 16.86
CA TYR A 101 -7.75 -16.17 16.09
C TYR A 101 -9.20 -16.62 16.25
N ASN A 102 -10.11 -15.65 16.14
CA ASN A 102 -11.54 -15.87 16.02
C ASN A 102 -12.06 -15.04 14.84
N LEU A 103 -12.63 -15.70 13.84
CA LEU A 103 -13.22 -15.08 12.66
C LEU A 103 -14.72 -15.32 12.65
N SER A 104 -15.50 -14.25 12.71
CA SER A 104 -16.91 -14.26 12.33
C SER A 104 -17.02 -13.89 10.85
N TYR A 105 -17.44 -14.84 10.02
CA TYR A 105 -17.58 -14.67 8.57
C TYR A 105 -18.83 -15.42 8.11
N ASN A 106 -19.65 -14.77 7.29
CA ASN A 106 -20.86 -15.37 6.70
C ASN A 106 -21.76 -16.11 7.72
N HIS A 107 -22.05 -15.49 8.87
CA HIS A 107 -22.85 -16.06 9.98
C HIS A 107 -22.21 -17.27 10.69
N ASN A 108 -21.01 -17.69 10.29
CA ASN A 108 -20.24 -18.74 10.94
C ASN A 108 -19.14 -18.13 11.81
N ASN A 109 -18.70 -18.91 12.80
CA ASN A 109 -17.56 -18.56 13.64
C ASN A 109 -16.49 -19.63 13.49
N TYR A 110 -15.28 -19.18 13.22
CA TYR A 110 -14.09 -20.01 13.04
C TYR A 110 -13.06 -19.60 14.07
N SER A 111 -12.40 -20.58 14.66
CA SER A 111 -11.28 -20.32 15.56
C SER A 111 -10.17 -21.32 15.30
N GLY A 112 -8.95 -20.90 15.61
CA GLY A 112 -7.77 -21.72 15.45
C GLY A 112 -6.55 -21.00 15.99
N SER A 113 -5.41 -21.66 15.85
CA SER A 113 -4.15 -21.14 16.36
C SER A 113 -3.07 -21.16 15.28
N LEU A 114 -2.29 -20.09 15.27
CA LEU A 114 -1.09 -19.91 14.48
C LEU A 114 0.10 -19.81 15.44
N PHE A 115 1.21 -20.44 15.09
CA PHE A 115 2.44 -20.35 15.85
C PHE A 115 3.60 -20.00 14.93
N ILE A 116 4.55 -19.22 15.45
CA ILE A 116 5.82 -18.98 14.78
C ILE A 116 6.93 -19.45 15.72
N ASP A 117 7.82 -20.29 15.21
CA ASP A 117 8.97 -20.82 15.93
C ASP A 117 10.22 -20.71 15.06
N ASN A 118 11.05 -19.71 15.35
CA ASN A 118 12.20 -19.33 14.54
C ASN A 118 11.79 -19.11 13.08
N ASN A 119 12.18 -19.95 12.13
CA ASN A 119 11.84 -19.82 10.72
C ASN A 119 10.64 -20.69 10.29
N LYS A 120 9.83 -21.17 11.25
CA LYS A 120 8.67 -22.02 10.98
C LYS A 120 7.36 -21.32 11.29
N LEU A 121 6.44 -21.38 10.34
CA LEU A 121 5.03 -21.05 10.51
C LEU A 121 4.25 -22.33 10.73
N ILE A 122 3.47 -22.42 11.81
CA ILE A 122 2.70 -23.61 12.17
C ILE A 122 1.23 -23.23 12.27
N LEU A 123 0.39 -23.90 11.51
CA LEU A 123 -1.05 -23.73 11.43
C LEU A 123 -1.76 -24.93 12.06
N SER A 124 -2.77 -24.70 12.88
CA SER A 124 -3.69 -25.76 13.29
C SER A 124 -4.61 -26.17 12.12
N THR A 125 -5.11 -27.41 12.10
CA THR A 125 -5.99 -27.92 11.03
C THR A 125 -7.22 -27.04 10.80
N GLU A 126 -7.75 -26.42 11.85
CA GLU A 126 -8.92 -25.55 11.80
C GLU A 126 -8.71 -24.35 10.85
N ALA A 127 -7.48 -23.84 10.75
CA ALA A 127 -7.12 -22.77 9.81
C ALA A 127 -7.19 -23.22 8.35
N LEU A 128 -6.94 -24.50 8.07
CA LEU A 128 -7.09 -25.06 6.72
C LEU A 128 -8.54 -25.36 6.38
N LEU A 129 -9.35 -25.72 7.37
CA LEU A 129 -10.78 -25.95 7.18
C LEU A 129 -11.52 -24.64 6.88
N LEU A 130 -11.06 -23.52 7.44
CA LEU A 130 -11.58 -22.19 7.08
C LEU A 130 -11.47 -21.91 5.57
N LEU A 131 -10.38 -22.33 4.92
CA LEU A 131 -10.18 -22.10 3.49
C LEU A 131 -11.26 -22.75 2.62
N LYS A 132 -11.88 -23.85 3.09
CA LYS A 132 -13.00 -24.49 2.39
C LYS A 132 -14.23 -23.58 2.29
N ASP A 133 -14.48 -22.79 3.33
CA ASP A 133 -15.67 -21.94 3.41
C ASP A 133 -15.42 -20.55 2.79
N ILE A 134 -14.15 -20.16 2.64
CA ILE A 134 -13.73 -18.93 1.95
C ILE A 134 -13.56 -19.17 0.44
N ASP A 135 -13.01 -20.32 0.05
CA ASP A 135 -12.78 -20.72 -1.35
C ASP A 135 -13.53 -22.02 -1.68
N PRO A 136 -14.69 -21.93 -2.36
CA PRO A 136 -15.48 -23.11 -2.74
C PRO A 136 -14.72 -24.10 -3.65
N ASP A 137 -13.68 -23.64 -4.36
CA ASP A 137 -12.84 -24.49 -5.22
C ASP A 137 -11.78 -25.27 -4.41
N PHE A 138 -11.62 -24.98 -3.11
CA PHE A 138 -10.68 -25.65 -2.24
C PHE A 138 -11.14 -27.08 -1.92
N LYS A 139 -10.60 -28.06 -2.66
CA LYS A 139 -10.94 -29.48 -2.49
C LYS A 139 -10.16 -30.11 -1.34
N THR A 140 -10.85 -30.36 -0.22
CA THR A 140 -10.29 -31.06 0.95
C THR A 140 -10.11 -32.57 0.74
N ASP A 141 -10.79 -33.16 -0.24
CA ASP A 141 -10.87 -34.62 -0.44
C ASP A 141 -9.53 -35.24 -0.88
N ARG A 142 -8.59 -34.41 -1.32
CA ARG A 142 -7.22 -34.81 -1.67
C ARG A 142 -6.24 -34.71 -0.50
N LEU A 143 -6.66 -34.12 0.61
CA LEU A 143 -5.92 -34.12 1.87
C LEU A 143 -6.30 -35.39 2.65
N ILE A 144 -5.78 -36.53 2.18
CA ILE A 144 -6.00 -37.84 2.80
C ILE A 144 -5.32 -37.79 4.19
N SER A 145 -6.10 -37.45 5.21
CA SER A 145 -5.70 -37.09 6.58
C SER A 145 -4.88 -35.80 6.72
N ILE A 146 -5.56 -34.66 6.95
CA ILE A 146 -4.87 -33.45 7.41
C ILE A 146 -4.40 -33.71 8.85
N PRO A 147 -3.09 -33.69 9.13
CA PRO A 147 -2.59 -33.83 10.49
C PRO A 147 -3.00 -32.62 11.33
N LYS A 148 -2.93 -32.77 12.65
CA LYS A 148 -3.31 -31.71 13.62
C LYS A 148 -2.62 -30.36 13.34
N TYR A 149 -1.38 -30.40 12.84
CA TYR A 149 -0.62 -29.22 12.47
C TYR A 149 -0.08 -29.31 11.04
N VAL A 150 -0.15 -28.22 10.30
CA VAL A 150 0.58 -28.07 9.04
C VAL A 150 1.58 -26.96 9.22
N TYR A 151 2.79 -27.11 8.70
CA TYR A 151 3.83 -26.11 8.87
C TYR A 151 4.55 -25.78 7.58
N TYR A 152 5.11 -24.58 7.53
CA TYR A 152 5.98 -24.08 6.49
C TYR A 152 7.31 -23.66 7.11
N THR A 153 8.43 -23.88 6.42
CA THR A 153 9.76 -23.43 6.86
C THR A 153 10.38 -22.58 5.77
N GLY A 154 10.62 -21.30 6.04
CA GLY A 154 11.17 -20.35 5.07
C GLY A 154 12.03 -19.29 5.74
N SER A 155 13.07 -18.79 5.06
CA SER A 155 13.93 -17.73 5.60
C SER A 155 13.16 -16.45 5.86
N GLU A 156 12.16 -16.15 5.04
CA GLU A 156 11.24 -15.02 5.16
C GLU A 156 10.46 -15.03 6.48
N ILE A 157 10.13 -16.22 7.02
CA ILE A 157 9.52 -16.37 8.34
C ILE A 157 10.54 -16.02 9.43
N GLY A 158 11.82 -16.34 9.21
CA GLY A 158 12.90 -15.93 10.09
C GLY A 158 13.14 -14.42 10.09
N ASP A 159 12.92 -13.76 8.95
CA ASP A 159 13.16 -12.32 8.79
C ASP A 159 12.17 -11.46 9.59
N ILE A 160 11.00 -12.00 9.97
CA ILE A 160 10.08 -11.30 10.88
C ILE A 160 10.75 -10.94 12.20
N TRP A 161 11.69 -11.76 12.68
CA TRP A 161 12.40 -11.51 13.94
C TRP A 161 13.33 -10.31 13.83
N ASN A 162 13.88 -10.06 12.63
CA ASN A 162 14.63 -8.85 12.38
C ASN A 162 13.73 -7.64 12.62
N SER A 163 12.46 -7.65 12.23
CA SER A 163 11.57 -6.50 12.51
C SER A 163 11.39 -6.15 14.02
N TYR A 164 11.63 -7.13 14.92
CA TYR A 164 11.60 -6.96 16.39
C TYR A 164 12.97 -6.61 16.99
N THR A 165 14.08 -6.91 16.30
CA THR A 165 15.46 -6.69 16.79
C THR A 165 16.18 -5.54 16.09
N TYR A 166 15.83 -5.26 14.84
CA TYR A 166 16.57 -4.44 13.87
C TYR A 166 16.56 -2.95 14.17
N HIS A 167 15.83 -2.51 15.18
CA HIS A 167 15.87 -1.12 15.60
C HIS A 167 16.48 -0.86 16.97
N GLU A 168 17.00 -1.87 17.70
CA GLU A 168 17.54 -1.67 19.07
C GLU A 168 16.64 -0.76 19.93
N GLY A 169 15.32 -0.91 19.79
CA GLY A 169 14.37 0.01 20.40
C GLY A 169 14.36 1.40 19.76
N GLN A 170 14.26 1.55 18.43
CA GLN A 170 13.97 2.81 17.73
C GLN A 170 12.76 2.69 16.77
N TYR A 171 11.97 3.76 16.65
CA TYR A 171 10.86 3.93 15.70
C TYR A 171 11.33 4.39 14.34
N LEU A 172 12.50 5.04 14.28
CA LEU A 172 13.08 5.58 13.06
C LEU A 172 14.46 4.97 12.84
N PRO A 173 14.88 4.73 11.58
CA PRO A 173 16.24 4.32 11.30
C PRO A 173 17.27 5.36 11.79
N PRO A 174 18.49 4.93 12.18
CA PRO A 174 19.61 5.82 12.43
C PRO A 174 19.80 6.85 11.30
N GLY A 175 20.12 8.10 11.64
CA GLY A 175 20.32 9.19 10.68
C GLY A 175 19.05 9.97 10.28
N PHE A 176 17.83 9.43 10.47
CA PHE A 176 16.60 10.20 10.21
C PHE A 176 16.48 11.44 11.10
N LYS A 177 16.89 11.32 12.36
CA LYS A 177 16.96 12.44 13.30
C LYS A 177 17.91 13.53 12.81
N ASP A 178 19.07 13.13 12.27
CA ASP A 178 20.05 14.07 11.72
C ASP A 178 19.56 14.72 10.43
N LEU A 179 18.81 13.97 9.60
CA LEU A 179 18.13 14.51 8.43
C LEU A 179 17.08 15.56 8.81
N LEU A 180 16.28 15.32 9.86
CA LEU A 180 15.31 16.30 10.35
C LEU A 180 15.98 17.56 10.87
N VAL A 181 17.06 17.39 11.64
CA VAL A 181 17.88 18.51 12.09
C VAL A 181 18.44 19.28 10.90
N PHE A 182 18.99 18.60 9.89
CA PHE A 182 19.52 19.21 8.67
C PHE A 182 18.47 20.02 7.92
N VAL A 183 17.25 19.48 7.79
CA VAL A 183 16.13 20.17 7.12
C VAL A 183 15.68 21.39 7.92
N ILE A 184 15.48 21.28 9.23
CA ILE A 184 15.01 22.39 10.06
C ILE A 184 16.05 23.50 10.12
N GLU A 185 17.34 23.16 10.18
CA GLU A 185 18.44 24.12 10.08
C GLU A 185 18.38 24.96 8.79
N ALA A 186 17.85 24.42 7.70
CA ALA A 186 17.68 25.18 6.45
C ALA A 186 16.50 26.17 6.48
N ILE A 187 15.51 25.97 7.35
CA ILE A 187 14.28 26.77 7.35
C ILE A 187 14.56 28.19 7.87
N PRO A 188 14.15 29.27 7.17
CA PRO A 188 14.30 30.64 7.65
C PRO A 188 13.58 30.90 8.98
N ASP A 189 14.22 31.65 9.89
CA ASP A 189 13.69 31.93 11.24
C ASP A 189 12.31 32.62 11.24
N LYS A 190 11.98 33.37 10.17
CA LYS A 190 10.69 34.07 10.02
C LYS A 190 9.47 33.15 10.05
N TYR A 191 9.64 31.85 9.79
CA TYR A 191 8.58 30.85 9.82
C TYR A 191 8.38 30.23 11.20
N PHE A 192 9.22 30.59 12.18
CA PHE A 192 9.10 30.16 13.56
C PHE A 192 8.69 31.32 14.45
N SER A 193 7.78 31.05 15.39
CA SER A 193 7.43 31.98 16.46
C SER A 193 7.40 31.24 17.79
N ALA A 194 7.73 31.96 18.87
CA ALA A 194 7.61 31.45 20.23
C ALA A 194 6.76 32.41 21.05
N SER A 195 5.81 31.87 21.81
CA SER A 195 5.05 32.60 22.81
C SER A 195 5.41 32.06 24.19
N LEU A 196 6.09 32.87 24.99
CA LEU A 196 6.40 32.53 26.39
C LEU A 196 5.14 32.55 27.26
N VAL A 197 4.16 33.40 26.93
CA VAL A 197 2.87 33.48 27.64
C VAL A 197 2.06 32.20 27.44
N ASN A 198 1.96 31.75 26.19
CA ASN A 198 1.22 30.52 25.86
C ASN A 198 2.11 29.27 25.99
N GLN A 199 3.39 29.44 26.31
CA GLN A 199 4.42 28.39 26.38
C GLN A 199 4.41 27.48 25.16
N LYS A 200 4.45 28.08 23.96
CA LYS A 200 4.35 27.35 22.68
C LYS A 200 5.36 27.85 21.66
N VAL A 201 5.89 26.92 20.86
CA VAL A 201 6.61 27.19 19.61
C VAL A 201 5.69 26.82 18.45
N THR A 202 5.62 27.68 17.45
CA THR A 202 4.84 27.46 16.23
C THR A 202 5.75 27.58 15.02
N PHE A 203 5.71 26.57 14.16
CA PHE A 203 6.21 26.61 12.79
C PHE A 203 5.00 26.68 11.85
N SER A 204 4.98 27.63 10.92
CA SER A 204 3.88 27.77 9.97
C SER A 204 4.35 28.30 8.63
N ILE A 205 3.93 27.64 7.55
CA ILE A 205 4.18 28.05 6.18
C ILE A 205 2.94 27.87 5.31
N ASP A 206 2.91 28.62 4.22
CA ASP A 206 2.05 28.48 3.06
C ASP A 206 2.89 28.10 1.83
N GLN A 207 2.31 28.20 0.63
CA GLN A 207 3.01 27.97 -0.63
C GLN A 207 4.27 28.82 -0.83
N GLN A 208 4.26 30.09 -0.39
CA GLN A 208 5.44 30.95 -0.49
C GLN A 208 6.53 30.46 0.46
N GLY A 209 6.14 30.09 1.69
CA GLY A 209 7.07 29.51 2.65
C GLY A 209 7.68 28.20 2.20
N LEU A 210 6.92 27.36 1.51
CA LEU A 210 7.44 26.13 0.91
C LEU A 210 8.53 26.43 -0.14
N CYS A 211 8.32 27.42 -1.02
CA CYS A 211 9.31 27.82 -2.01
C CYS A 211 10.61 28.32 -1.36
N ASP A 212 10.49 29.15 -0.33
CA ASP A 212 11.64 29.67 0.42
C ASP A 212 12.43 28.54 1.10
N ILE A 213 11.73 27.58 1.72
CA ILE A 213 12.37 26.45 2.39
C ILE A 213 13.09 25.55 1.39
N ILE A 214 12.45 25.19 0.27
CA ILE A 214 13.10 24.37 -0.75
C ILE A 214 14.35 25.07 -1.27
N TYR A 215 14.27 26.38 -1.53
CA TYR A 215 15.43 27.17 -1.94
C TYR A 215 16.56 27.08 -0.90
N SER A 216 16.28 27.40 0.36
CA SER A 216 17.27 27.36 1.44
C SER A 216 17.86 25.97 1.65
N LEU A 217 17.05 24.92 1.55
CA LEU A 217 17.50 23.53 1.68
C LEU A 217 18.42 23.13 0.53
N MET A 218 18.07 23.49 -0.71
CA MET A 218 18.94 23.26 -1.87
C MET A 218 20.30 23.95 -1.72
N GLN A 219 20.32 25.20 -1.25
CA GLN A 219 21.58 25.92 -0.98
C GLN A 219 22.40 25.23 0.12
N LYS A 220 21.74 24.81 1.21
CA LYS A 220 22.39 24.07 2.31
C LYS A 220 22.97 22.74 1.83
N THR A 221 22.24 21.97 1.02
CA THR A 221 22.72 20.70 0.44
C THR A 221 23.98 20.89 -0.39
N VAL A 222 24.11 21.99 -1.15
CA VAL A 222 25.33 22.27 -1.92
C VAL A 222 26.49 22.65 -0.99
N ASN A 223 26.24 23.54 -0.02
CA ASN A 223 27.26 24.05 0.89
C ASN A 223 27.76 22.99 1.89
N GLU A 224 26.88 22.06 2.29
CA GLU A 224 27.13 21.01 3.27
C GLU A 224 27.01 19.60 2.66
N LYS A 225 27.35 19.45 1.36
CA LYS A 225 27.21 18.18 0.61
C LYS A 225 27.81 16.96 1.29
N GLU A 226 28.94 17.12 1.98
CA GLU A 226 29.61 16.07 2.75
C GLU A 226 28.75 15.57 3.92
N ARG A 227 28.17 16.50 4.69
CA ARG A 227 27.28 16.19 5.81
C ARG A 227 25.99 15.57 5.31
N PHE A 228 25.40 16.13 4.25
CA PHE A 228 24.18 15.61 3.64
C PHE A 228 24.37 14.19 3.10
N ALA A 229 25.46 13.94 2.38
CA ALA A 229 25.78 12.62 1.85
C ALA A 229 26.08 11.60 2.96
N SER A 230 26.73 12.01 4.05
CA SER A 230 26.93 11.16 5.23
C SER A 230 25.61 10.75 5.87
N ILE A 231 24.70 11.71 6.09
CA ILE A 231 23.38 11.44 6.69
C ILE A 231 22.59 10.43 5.83
N LEU A 232 22.58 10.62 4.51
CA LEU A 232 21.88 9.70 3.61
C LEU A 232 22.54 8.32 3.54
N ALA A 233 23.87 8.24 3.54
CA ALA A 233 24.59 6.97 3.57
C ALA A 233 24.34 6.21 4.89
N ASP A 234 24.21 6.91 6.01
CA ASP A 234 23.85 6.31 7.30
C ASP A 234 22.43 5.73 7.28
N ILE A 235 21.47 6.47 6.73
CA ILE A 235 20.09 5.99 6.55
C ILE A 235 20.05 4.76 5.64
N ASP A 236 20.71 4.83 4.48
CA ASP A 236 20.70 3.74 3.49
C ASP A 236 21.33 2.47 4.04
N SER A 237 22.49 2.59 4.70
CA SER A 237 23.17 1.47 5.35
C SER A 237 22.38 0.85 6.51
N ALA A 238 21.49 1.63 7.14
CA ALA A 238 20.60 1.14 8.17
C ALA A 238 19.43 0.38 7.58
N ILE A 239 19.00 0.69 6.35
CA ILE A 239 17.90 -0.02 5.67
C ILE A 239 18.44 -1.29 4.99
N GLU A 240 19.59 -1.20 4.34
CA GLU A 240 20.24 -2.32 3.64
C GLU A 240 21.62 -2.63 4.28
N PRO A 241 21.68 -3.61 5.21
CA PRO A 241 22.91 -3.94 5.89
C PRO A 241 23.88 -4.63 4.92
N GLY A 242 25.10 -4.10 4.83
CA GLY A 242 26.16 -4.61 3.94
C GLY A 242 26.51 -3.68 2.77
N VAL A 243 25.77 -2.58 2.58
CA VAL A 243 26.12 -1.57 1.57
C VAL A 243 27.34 -0.75 2.01
N ASN A 244 28.21 -0.41 1.05
CA ASN A 244 29.39 0.40 1.31
C ASN A 244 29.03 1.89 1.42
N LYS A 245 29.03 2.41 2.66
CA LYS A 245 28.73 3.82 2.97
C LYS A 245 29.57 4.82 2.17
N GLU A 246 30.86 4.56 1.98
CA GLU A 246 31.76 5.48 1.26
C GLU A 246 31.41 5.57 -0.23
N ASN A 247 30.93 4.48 -0.83
CA ASN A 247 30.46 4.48 -2.21
C ASN A 247 29.17 5.32 -2.34
N ILE A 248 28.17 5.07 -1.49
CA ILE A 248 26.91 5.85 -1.48
C ILE A 248 27.21 7.34 -1.32
N LYS A 249 28.07 7.67 -0.35
CA LYS A 249 28.47 9.04 -0.06
C LYS A 249 29.11 9.70 -1.29
N SER A 250 30.06 9.00 -1.93
CA SER A 250 30.76 9.49 -3.12
C SER A 250 29.81 9.70 -4.31
N GLU A 251 28.85 8.80 -4.52
CA GLU A 251 27.84 8.91 -5.57
C GLU A 251 26.91 10.10 -5.36
N ILE A 252 26.45 10.33 -4.13
CA ILE A 252 25.61 11.48 -3.77
C ILE A 252 26.36 12.79 -4.01
N ILE A 253 27.62 12.88 -3.56
CA ILE A 253 28.44 14.09 -3.75
C ILE A 253 28.64 14.35 -5.25
N ALA A 254 29.01 13.34 -6.02
CA ALA A 254 29.17 13.46 -7.47
C ALA A 254 27.88 13.90 -8.16
N GLY A 255 26.73 13.39 -7.73
CA GLY A 255 25.41 13.79 -8.24
C GLY A 255 25.06 15.25 -7.94
N ILE A 256 25.38 15.74 -6.74
CA ILE A 256 25.20 17.15 -6.35
C ILE A 256 26.11 18.04 -7.20
N GLU A 257 27.40 17.71 -7.29
CA GLU A 257 28.38 18.50 -8.07
C GLU A 257 28.04 18.53 -9.55
N HIS A 258 27.62 17.40 -10.11
CA HIS A 258 27.13 17.32 -11.49
C HIS A 258 25.95 18.26 -11.71
N SER A 259 24.95 18.21 -10.84
CA SER A 259 23.76 19.06 -10.93
C SER A 259 24.12 20.55 -10.81
N VAL A 260 25.01 20.92 -9.89
CA VAL A 260 25.51 22.30 -9.78
C VAL A 260 26.21 22.73 -11.08
N SER A 261 27.06 21.89 -11.67
CA SER A 261 27.78 22.19 -12.92
C SER A 261 26.84 22.41 -14.12
N LYS A 262 25.64 21.82 -14.08
CA LYS A 262 24.60 21.94 -15.11
C LYS A 262 23.69 23.17 -14.91
N GLY A 263 23.93 23.98 -13.89
CA GLY A 263 23.06 25.12 -13.56
C GLY A 263 21.66 24.68 -13.10
N GLU A 264 21.56 23.48 -12.54
CA GLU A 264 20.28 22.87 -12.19
C GLU A 264 19.72 23.32 -10.84
N TYR A 265 20.54 24.02 -10.05
CA TYR A 265 20.15 24.65 -8.79
C TYR A 265 19.60 26.04 -9.06
N PRO A 266 18.42 26.39 -8.51
CA PRO A 266 17.82 27.69 -8.71
C PRO A 266 18.68 28.77 -8.04
N GLU A 267 18.91 29.86 -8.76
CA GLU A 267 19.63 31.03 -8.23
C GLU A 267 18.76 31.90 -7.32
N LYS A 268 17.42 31.76 -7.42
CA LYS A 268 16.45 32.52 -6.63
C LYS A 268 15.17 31.70 -6.37
N PRO A 269 14.42 31.98 -5.27
CA PRO A 269 13.18 31.29 -4.94
C PRO A 269 12.09 31.36 -6.02
N GLU A 270 12.01 32.46 -6.80
CA GLU A 270 10.94 32.66 -7.78
C GLU A 270 10.95 31.60 -8.90
N LYS A 271 12.14 31.09 -9.26
CA LYS A 271 12.28 29.98 -10.23
C LYS A 271 11.68 28.66 -9.72
N ILE A 272 11.60 28.49 -8.39
CA ILE A 272 10.96 27.32 -7.77
C ILE A 272 9.45 27.45 -7.87
N GLN A 273 8.92 28.65 -7.59
CA GLN A 273 7.49 28.93 -7.59
C GLN A 273 6.83 28.61 -8.94
N GLU A 274 7.45 29.00 -10.06
CA GLU A 274 6.93 28.72 -11.41
C GLU A 274 6.71 27.23 -11.69
N ASN A 275 7.59 26.38 -11.16
CA ASN A 275 7.55 24.93 -11.37
C ASN A 275 6.68 24.22 -10.32
N LEU A 276 6.74 24.67 -9.07
CA LEU A 276 6.09 24.03 -7.94
C LEU A 276 4.59 24.29 -7.90
N ALA A 277 4.17 25.53 -8.20
CA ALA A 277 2.76 25.93 -8.19
C ALA A 277 1.89 25.18 -9.22
N ARG A 278 2.50 24.49 -10.18
CA ARG A 278 1.79 23.64 -11.16
C ARG A 278 1.53 22.22 -10.66
N ILE A 279 2.12 21.85 -9.52
CA ILE A 279 2.15 20.47 -9.01
C ILE A 279 1.50 20.42 -7.63
N ILE A 280 1.80 21.41 -6.80
CA ILE A 280 1.32 21.50 -5.43
C ILE A 280 0.99 22.94 -5.07
N ASP A 281 -0.13 23.10 -4.38
CA ASP A 281 -0.56 24.30 -3.70
C ASP A 281 -0.74 23.99 -2.21
N LEU A 282 0.23 24.43 -1.40
CA LEU A 282 0.22 24.26 0.04
C LEU A 282 -0.64 25.36 0.69
N GLU A 283 -1.85 25.00 1.11
CA GLU A 283 -2.76 25.91 1.83
C GLU A 283 -2.21 26.23 3.23
N GLU A 284 -1.78 25.19 3.95
CA GLU A 284 -1.24 25.34 5.31
C GLU A 284 -0.31 24.16 5.64
N LEU A 285 0.85 24.46 6.21
CA LEU A 285 1.58 23.52 7.04
C LEU A 285 1.91 24.21 8.36
N LYS A 286 1.25 23.77 9.42
CA LYS A 286 1.35 24.34 10.75
C LYS A 286 1.67 23.26 11.77
N TYR A 287 2.77 23.46 12.49
CA TYR A 287 3.19 22.63 13.59
C TYR A 287 3.28 23.47 14.87
N GLU A 288 2.48 23.12 15.87
CA GLU A 288 2.47 23.77 17.18
C GLU A 288 2.96 22.79 18.23
N VAL A 289 3.91 23.22 19.06
CA VAL A 289 4.42 22.40 20.16
C VAL A 289 4.56 23.18 21.45
N SER A 290 4.09 22.58 22.54
CA SER A 290 4.22 23.09 23.90
C SER A 290 5.67 23.04 24.40
N LEU A 291 6.10 24.11 25.08
CA LEU A 291 7.36 24.20 25.83
C LEU A 291 7.28 23.49 27.18
N LEU A 292 6.08 23.18 27.66
CA LEU A 292 5.88 22.36 28.86
C LEU A 292 6.22 20.89 28.58
N PRO A 293 6.88 20.18 29.51
CA PRO A 293 7.09 18.74 29.43
C PRO A 293 5.78 18.00 29.21
N ALA A 294 5.78 17.00 28.32
CA ALA A 294 4.61 16.21 27.97
C ALA A 294 3.41 17.03 27.45
N GLY A 295 3.65 18.26 26.98
CA GLY A 295 2.61 19.15 26.48
C GLY A 295 2.09 18.78 25.09
N GLN A 296 1.12 19.57 24.62
CA GLN A 296 0.44 19.34 23.35
C GLN A 296 1.34 19.61 22.14
N ARG A 297 1.21 18.76 21.12
CA ARG A 297 1.82 18.81 19.79
C ARG A 297 0.71 18.67 18.76
N LYS A 298 0.56 19.65 17.89
CA LYS A 298 -0.46 19.66 16.85
C LYS A 298 0.20 19.86 15.50
N LEU A 299 -0.12 18.99 14.54
CA LEU A 299 0.24 19.17 13.13
C LEU A 299 -1.04 19.34 12.33
N VAL A 300 -1.07 20.35 11.48
CA VAL A 300 -2.08 20.54 10.44
C VAL A 300 -1.33 20.73 9.13
N ALA A 301 -1.61 19.90 8.13
CA ALA A 301 -1.08 20.06 6.79
C ALA A 301 -2.23 19.91 5.79
N VAL A 302 -2.36 20.87 4.90
CA VAL A 302 -3.38 20.89 3.84
C VAL A 302 -2.69 21.26 2.54
N ALA A 303 -2.69 20.34 1.58
CA ALA A 303 -2.06 20.52 0.29
C ALA A 303 -2.96 20.04 -0.84
N ASN A 304 -3.11 20.85 -1.87
CA ASN A 304 -3.72 20.46 -3.12
C ASN A 304 -2.63 20.03 -4.11
N PHE A 305 -2.84 18.93 -4.80
CA PHE A 305 -2.02 18.46 -5.90
C PHE A 305 -2.77 18.62 -7.20
N ILE A 306 -2.05 19.10 -8.20
CA ILE A 306 -2.59 19.40 -9.52
C ILE A 306 -1.88 18.48 -10.50
N ASP A 307 -2.64 17.58 -11.14
CA ASP A 307 -2.14 16.78 -12.25
C ASP A 307 -2.52 17.45 -13.57
N THR A 308 -3.81 17.73 -13.74
CA THR A 308 -4.37 18.57 -14.82
C THR A 308 -5.32 19.61 -14.22
N PRO A 309 -5.74 20.64 -14.98
CA PRO A 309 -6.81 21.55 -14.54
C PRO A 309 -8.14 20.84 -14.23
N GLU A 310 -8.31 19.61 -14.72
CA GLU A 310 -9.52 18.79 -14.61
C GLU A 310 -9.40 17.69 -13.55
N SER A 311 -8.18 17.33 -13.13
CA SER A 311 -7.90 16.31 -12.11
C SER A 311 -7.07 16.89 -10.96
N THR A 312 -7.70 17.00 -9.79
CA THR A 312 -7.09 17.56 -8.58
C THR A 312 -7.16 16.57 -7.42
N ALA A 313 -6.20 16.66 -6.50
CA ALA A 313 -6.23 15.94 -5.25
C ALA A 313 -6.01 16.88 -4.08
N LYS A 314 -6.64 16.62 -2.93
CA LYS A 314 -6.45 17.34 -1.68
C LYS A 314 -6.05 16.37 -0.59
N LEU A 315 -4.89 16.60 0.01
CA LEU A 315 -4.41 15.89 1.19
C LEU A 315 -4.57 16.78 2.41
N THR A 316 -5.23 16.24 3.43
CA THR A 316 -5.35 16.85 4.75
C THR A 316 -4.77 15.90 5.77
N VAL A 317 -3.80 16.37 6.56
CA VAL A 317 -3.21 15.64 7.69
C VAL A 317 -3.43 16.46 8.95
N ASN A 318 -4.02 15.84 9.97
CA ASN A 318 -4.19 16.42 11.28
C ASN A 318 -3.67 15.46 12.33
N THR A 319 -2.86 15.95 13.26
CA THR A 319 -2.48 15.20 14.46
C THR A 319 -2.62 16.09 15.69
N ASP A 320 -2.98 15.48 16.81
CA ASP A 320 -3.03 16.14 18.12
C ASP A 320 -2.57 15.14 19.17
N PHE A 321 -1.34 15.32 19.65
CA PHE A 321 -0.67 14.44 20.60
C PHE A 321 -0.25 15.19 21.85
N THR A 322 -0.36 14.54 22.99
CA THR A 322 0.14 14.98 24.29
C THR A 322 1.02 13.89 24.87
N GLY A 323 1.79 14.21 25.91
CA GLY A 323 2.61 13.22 26.59
C GLY A 323 4.09 13.20 26.17
N GLY A 324 4.87 12.32 26.79
CA GLY A 324 6.30 12.14 26.53
C GLY A 324 6.62 10.74 26.03
N ASN A 325 7.89 10.33 26.14
CA ASN A 325 8.34 9.02 25.66
C ASN A 325 7.69 7.85 26.43
N GLU A 326 7.38 8.06 27.72
CA GLU A 326 6.78 7.03 28.58
C GLU A 326 5.26 7.01 28.59
N ASN A 327 4.61 8.06 28.10
CA ASN A 327 3.15 8.17 28.06
C ASN A 327 2.79 9.08 26.89
N LEU A 328 2.31 8.51 25.79
CA LEU A 328 1.87 9.20 24.59
C LEU A 328 0.36 9.01 24.45
N ASN A 329 -0.36 10.07 24.16
CA ASN A 329 -1.78 9.99 23.88
C ASN A 329 -2.17 11.00 22.81
N GLY A 330 -2.94 10.57 21.81
CA GLY A 330 -3.36 11.50 20.78
C GLY A 330 -4.25 10.90 19.72
N THR A 331 -4.56 11.75 18.75
CA THR A 331 -5.39 11.45 17.59
C THR A 331 -4.62 11.77 16.32
N TYR A 332 -4.96 11.07 15.25
CA TYR A 332 -4.50 11.37 13.91
C TYR A 332 -5.67 11.26 12.93
N SER A 333 -5.59 12.02 11.84
CA SER A 333 -6.52 11.95 10.72
C SER A 333 -5.77 12.29 9.43
N ILE A 334 -5.88 11.45 8.43
CA ILE A 334 -5.32 11.63 7.09
C ILE A 334 -6.46 11.44 6.10
N ILE A 335 -6.72 12.44 5.27
CA ILE A 335 -7.78 12.43 4.27
C ILE A 335 -7.15 12.76 2.92
N LEU A 336 -7.36 11.89 1.94
CA LEU A 336 -7.04 12.14 0.54
C LEU A 336 -8.33 12.18 -0.25
N SER A 337 -8.64 13.32 -0.86
CA SER A 337 -9.77 13.47 -1.78
C SER A 337 -9.23 13.70 -3.19
N VAL A 338 -9.70 12.96 -4.17
CA VAL A 338 -9.35 13.13 -5.59
C VAL A 338 -10.63 13.41 -6.36
N GLN A 339 -10.61 14.45 -7.18
CA GLN A 339 -11.67 14.80 -8.12
C GLN A 339 -11.08 14.73 -9.52
N ASP A 340 -11.58 13.80 -10.31
CA ASP A 340 -11.19 13.62 -11.72
C ASP A 340 -12.40 13.91 -12.60
N LYS A 341 -12.39 15.07 -13.27
CA LYS A 341 -13.49 15.46 -14.16
C LYS A 341 -13.44 14.75 -15.50
N GLU A 342 -12.25 14.32 -15.95
CA GLU A 342 -12.10 13.60 -17.23
C GLU A 342 -12.79 12.24 -17.15
N GLU A 343 -12.59 11.53 -16.04
CA GLU A 343 -13.21 10.23 -15.77
C GLU A 343 -14.58 10.34 -15.04
N ALA A 344 -14.97 11.57 -14.65
CA ALA A 344 -16.14 11.85 -13.82
C ALA A 344 -16.16 11.02 -12.52
N MET A 345 -15.02 11.03 -11.81
CA MET A 345 -14.76 10.23 -10.62
C MET A 345 -14.43 11.09 -9.41
N ASP A 346 -15.10 10.81 -8.29
CA ASP A 346 -14.74 11.31 -6.97
C ASP A 346 -14.23 10.15 -6.11
N ILE A 347 -13.03 10.29 -5.54
CA ILE A 347 -12.41 9.32 -4.64
C ILE A 347 -12.11 9.99 -3.31
N THR A 348 -12.47 9.37 -2.20
CA THR A 348 -12.11 9.84 -0.86
C THR A 348 -11.60 8.67 -0.03
N GLY A 349 -10.33 8.74 0.37
CA GLY A 349 -9.72 7.85 1.35
C GLY A 349 -9.52 8.59 2.68
N GLN A 350 -9.88 7.97 3.79
CA GLN A 350 -9.70 8.52 5.13
C GLN A 350 -9.14 7.46 6.08
N ILE A 351 -8.10 7.84 6.82
CA ILE A 351 -7.52 7.08 7.92
C ILE A 351 -7.63 7.97 9.16
N GLU A 352 -8.24 7.49 10.23
CA GLU A 352 -8.34 8.24 11.48
C GLU A 352 -8.31 7.30 12.67
N GLY A 353 -7.80 7.77 13.81
CA GLY A 353 -7.70 6.94 14.99
C GLY A 353 -7.16 7.65 16.21
N GLN A 354 -7.07 6.89 17.30
CA GLN A 354 -6.46 7.30 18.55
C GLN A 354 -5.38 6.31 18.94
N LEU A 355 -4.30 6.84 19.50
CA LEU A 355 -3.20 6.07 20.03
C LEU A 355 -2.99 6.48 21.48
N ARG A 356 -2.92 5.49 22.37
CA ARG A 356 -2.46 5.66 23.73
C ARG A 356 -1.38 4.64 24.02
N GLN A 357 -0.24 5.12 24.49
CA GLN A 357 0.90 4.28 24.78
C GLN A 357 1.52 4.71 26.11
N THR A 358 1.94 3.72 26.89
CA THR A 358 2.74 3.88 28.10
C THR A 358 3.98 3.00 27.99
N SER A 359 4.86 3.03 28.99
CA SER A 359 6.02 2.14 29.06
C SER A 359 5.67 0.65 29.01
N ASN A 360 4.45 0.26 29.41
CA ASN A 360 4.05 -1.15 29.53
C ASN A 360 2.79 -1.53 28.74
N ASN A 361 2.13 -0.59 28.07
CA ASN A 361 0.87 -0.85 27.37
C ASN A 361 0.78 0.06 26.14
N ALA A 362 0.33 -0.48 25.01
CA ALA A 362 -0.03 0.27 23.82
C ALA A 362 -1.44 -0.11 23.37
N LYS A 363 -2.30 0.89 23.18
CA LYS A 363 -3.67 0.75 22.72
C LYS A 363 -3.91 1.65 21.53
N SER A 364 -4.51 1.10 20.50
CA SER A 364 -4.93 1.86 19.32
C SER A 364 -6.37 1.54 18.95
N ASN A 365 -7.07 2.52 18.41
CA ASN A 365 -8.27 2.31 17.63
C ASN A 365 -8.18 3.14 16.35
N GLY A 366 -8.76 2.64 15.27
CA GLY A 366 -8.70 3.33 13.99
C GLY A 366 -9.85 2.95 13.09
N SER A 367 -9.99 3.72 12.02
CA SER A 367 -10.83 3.37 10.90
C SER A 367 -10.17 3.76 9.59
N PHE A 368 -10.36 2.91 8.59
CA PHE A 368 -10.04 3.16 7.21
C PHE A 368 -11.34 3.20 6.41
N LYS A 369 -11.57 4.32 5.72
CA LYS A 369 -12.74 4.52 4.86
C LYS A 369 -12.27 4.81 3.45
N LEU A 370 -12.87 4.14 2.47
CA LEU A 370 -12.67 4.42 1.05
C LEU A 370 -14.04 4.55 0.38
N ASN A 371 -14.27 5.70 -0.24
CA ASN A 371 -15.44 5.95 -1.05
C ASN A 371 -15.02 6.31 -2.48
N VAL A 372 -15.65 5.68 -3.46
CA VAL A 372 -15.42 5.91 -4.89
C VAL A 372 -16.77 6.09 -5.56
N LYS A 373 -16.95 7.21 -6.25
CA LYS A 373 -18.21 7.58 -6.92
C LYS A 373 -17.97 7.93 -8.38
N ASP A 374 -18.82 7.40 -9.25
CA ASP A 374 -19.03 7.91 -10.60
C ASP A 374 -20.04 9.06 -10.50
N VAL A 375 -19.55 10.28 -10.65
CA VAL A 375 -20.31 11.52 -10.47
C VAL A 375 -21.30 11.72 -11.62
N SER A 376 -20.97 11.24 -12.82
CA SER A 376 -21.85 11.33 -14.00
C SER A 376 -23.13 10.52 -13.83
N LYS A 377 -23.04 9.38 -13.15
CA LYS A 377 -24.17 8.48 -12.88
C LYS A 377 -24.76 8.65 -11.47
N ASN A 378 -24.15 9.51 -10.65
CA ASN A 378 -24.44 9.61 -9.21
C ASN A 378 -24.43 8.22 -8.53
N ALA A 379 -23.44 7.39 -8.87
CA ALA A 379 -23.37 5.99 -8.47
C ALA A 379 -22.13 5.73 -7.60
N THR A 380 -22.34 5.12 -6.43
CA THR A 380 -21.23 4.65 -5.59
C THR A 380 -20.66 3.36 -6.17
N LEU A 381 -19.41 3.40 -6.62
CA LEU A 381 -18.70 2.25 -7.16
C LEU A 381 -18.13 1.38 -6.05
N ILE A 382 -17.53 2.01 -5.03
CA ILE A 382 -16.94 1.35 -3.85
C ILE A 382 -17.30 2.16 -2.61
N ASP A 383 -17.77 1.46 -1.58
CA ASP A 383 -17.94 1.97 -0.23
C ASP A 383 -17.34 0.96 0.76
N LEU A 384 -16.20 1.30 1.35
CA LEU A 384 -15.46 0.46 2.27
C LEU A 384 -15.27 1.21 3.59
N ASN A 385 -15.60 0.55 4.70
CA ASN A 385 -15.35 1.02 6.05
C ASN A 385 -14.83 -0.14 6.90
N LEU A 386 -13.55 -0.08 7.24
CA LEU A 386 -12.87 -1.01 8.11
C LEU A 386 -12.56 -0.31 9.43
N GLU A 387 -13.01 -0.89 10.55
CA GLU A 387 -12.64 -0.47 11.89
C GLU A 387 -11.61 -1.44 12.46
N CYS A 388 -10.69 -0.92 13.25
CA CYS A 388 -9.62 -1.69 13.85
C CYS A 388 -9.37 -1.25 15.28
N GLY A 389 -8.88 -2.17 16.10
CA GLY A 389 -8.49 -1.87 17.46
C GLY A 389 -7.47 -2.86 17.97
N SER A 390 -6.50 -2.39 18.74
CA SER A 390 -5.48 -3.23 19.35
C SER A 390 -5.18 -2.80 20.77
N GLU A 391 -4.73 -3.75 21.59
CA GLU A 391 -4.20 -3.50 22.92
C GLU A 391 -3.10 -4.53 23.21
N ASP A 392 -1.90 -4.06 23.52
CA ASP A 392 -0.73 -4.87 23.80
C ASP A 392 -0.13 -4.44 25.14
N LYS A 393 0.29 -5.41 25.94
CA LYS A 393 0.93 -5.16 27.24
C LYS A 393 2.24 -5.92 27.35
N VAL A 394 3.19 -5.32 28.05
CA VAL A 394 4.42 -5.99 28.46
C VAL A 394 4.06 -7.11 29.43
N ASP A 395 4.49 -8.31 29.11
CA ASP A 395 4.19 -9.52 29.87
C ASP A 395 5.45 -10.37 29.98
N LYS A 396 6.30 -10.03 30.96
CA LYS A 396 7.59 -10.72 31.18
C LYS A 396 7.45 -12.21 31.48
N ASN A 397 6.27 -12.63 31.94
CA ASN A 397 5.95 -14.01 32.30
C ASN A 397 5.16 -14.73 31.21
N VAL A 398 5.00 -14.13 30.02
CA VAL A 398 4.30 -14.75 28.90
C VAL A 398 4.94 -16.10 28.56
N GLN A 399 4.09 -17.12 28.43
CA GLN A 399 4.49 -18.45 28.00
C GLN A 399 3.85 -18.73 26.64
N THR A 400 4.69 -18.94 25.63
CA THR A 400 4.28 -19.39 24.30
C THR A 400 4.32 -20.92 24.26
N ASN A 401 3.17 -21.54 24.04
CA ASN A 401 3.01 -23.00 24.02
C ASN A 401 3.10 -23.53 22.60
N ILE A 402 4.29 -23.41 22.00
CA ILE A 402 4.54 -23.90 20.64
C ILE A 402 4.33 -25.42 20.59
N PRO A 403 3.52 -25.95 19.66
CA PRO A 403 3.28 -27.38 19.56
C PRO A 403 4.54 -28.14 19.11
N VAL A 404 4.81 -29.27 19.76
CA VAL A 404 5.88 -30.18 19.33
C VAL A 404 5.45 -30.93 18.07
N LEU A 405 6.12 -30.62 16.96
CA LEU A 405 5.88 -31.25 15.67
C LEU A 405 6.52 -32.64 15.61
N THR A 406 5.72 -33.64 15.23
CA THR A 406 6.12 -35.03 15.05
C THR A 406 5.62 -35.52 13.70
N LYS A 407 6.21 -36.62 13.18
CA LYS A 407 5.74 -37.24 11.94
C LYS A 407 4.28 -37.70 11.96
N LEU A 408 3.70 -37.90 13.15
CA LEU A 408 2.32 -38.39 13.33
C LEU A 408 1.29 -37.25 13.41
N ASN A 409 1.67 -36.10 13.97
CA ASN A 409 0.74 -35.00 14.22
C ASN A 409 0.96 -33.80 13.31
N SER A 410 1.96 -33.84 12.43
CA SER A 410 2.30 -32.70 11.57
C SER A 410 2.74 -33.08 10.16
N SER A 411 2.57 -32.17 9.21
CA SER A 411 3.12 -32.29 7.87
C SER A 411 3.58 -30.94 7.33
N ASP A 412 4.64 -30.99 6.54
CA ASP A 412 5.14 -29.83 5.80
C ASP A 412 4.17 -29.50 4.67
N ILE A 413 3.73 -28.25 4.58
CA ILE A 413 2.82 -27.77 3.54
C ILE A 413 3.41 -28.00 2.14
N GLU A 414 4.72 -27.86 1.95
CA GLU A 414 5.35 -28.12 0.65
C GLU A 414 5.24 -29.58 0.28
N SER A 415 5.40 -30.49 1.25
CA SER A 415 5.24 -31.94 1.02
C SER A 415 3.79 -32.31 0.68
N LEU A 416 2.81 -31.66 1.30
CA LEU A 416 1.39 -31.84 0.99
C LEU A 416 1.07 -31.35 -0.42
N VAL A 417 1.69 -30.24 -0.84
CA VAL A 417 1.54 -29.65 -2.17
C VAL A 417 2.22 -30.50 -3.25
N ASN A 418 3.45 -30.98 -2.99
CA ASN A 418 4.31 -31.66 -3.97
C ASN A 418 3.99 -33.16 -4.18
N ASN A 419 3.36 -33.85 -3.22
CA ASN A 419 3.01 -35.28 -3.32
C ASN A 419 1.79 -35.59 -4.24
N ASN A 420 1.64 -34.89 -5.36
CA ASN A 420 0.60 -35.11 -6.39
C ASN A 420 -0.86 -34.93 -5.92
N SER A 421 -1.20 -33.82 -5.28
CA SER A 421 -2.62 -33.49 -4.98
C SER A 421 -3.00 -32.01 -5.09
N PHE A 422 -2.03 -31.09 -4.99
CA PHE A 422 -2.20 -29.68 -5.33
C PHE A 422 -1.51 -29.36 -6.66
N LYS A 423 -1.90 -30.05 -7.75
CA LYS A 423 -2.03 -29.28 -8.98
C LYS A 423 -3.11 -28.25 -8.69
N LYS A 424 -2.69 -27.02 -8.39
CA LYS A 424 -3.49 -25.80 -8.60
C LYS A 424 -4.37 -26.10 -9.83
N PRO A 425 -5.72 -26.03 -9.81
CA PRO A 425 -6.41 -25.84 -11.08
C PRO A 425 -5.71 -24.63 -11.66
N ASN A 426 -5.05 -24.78 -12.81
CA ASN A 426 -3.92 -23.94 -13.24
C ASN A 426 -4.28 -22.44 -13.17
N ASN A 427 -4.17 -21.82 -11.99
CA ASN A 427 -4.46 -20.41 -11.74
C ASN A 427 -3.21 -19.57 -11.95
N SER A 428 -2.09 -20.21 -12.31
CA SER A 428 -0.96 -19.52 -12.93
C SER A 428 -1.24 -19.17 -14.39
N THR A 429 -2.40 -19.50 -14.97
CA THR A 429 -2.72 -19.24 -16.38
C THR A 429 -4.07 -18.55 -16.63
N ARG A 430 -4.75 -18.03 -15.60
CA ARG A 430 -5.95 -17.21 -15.87
C ARG A 430 -5.50 -15.91 -16.52
N ILE A 431 -5.84 -15.74 -17.79
CA ILE A 431 -5.64 -14.49 -18.52
C ILE A 431 -6.77 -13.56 -18.10
N HIS A 432 -6.43 -12.43 -17.52
CA HIS A 432 -7.39 -11.38 -17.18
C HIS A 432 -7.61 -10.50 -18.41
N VAL A 433 -8.84 -10.04 -18.64
CA VAL A 433 -9.14 -9.10 -19.72
C VAL A 433 -9.85 -7.90 -19.12
N LEU A 434 -9.33 -6.71 -19.36
CA LEU A 434 -10.01 -5.45 -19.05
C LEU A 434 -10.35 -4.75 -20.36
N VAL A 435 -11.61 -4.38 -20.52
CA VAL A 435 -12.10 -3.53 -21.62
C VAL A 435 -12.42 -2.17 -21.02
N GLU A 436 -11.74 -1.11 -21.48
CA GLU A 436 -11.89 0.26 -20.98
C GLU A 436 -11.80 0.31 -19.44
N GLY A 437 -10.75 -0.35 -18.90
CA GLY A 437 -10.51 -0.42 -17.45
C GLY A 437 -11.46 -1.33 -16.65
N ARG A 438 -12.46 -1.95 -17.29
CA ARG A 438 -13.44 -2.83 -16.61
C ARG A 438 -13.13 -4.31 -16.84
N PRO A 439 -13.08 -5.15 -15.79
CA PRO A 439 -12.83 -6.58 -15.94
C PRO A 439 -13.96 -7.27 -16.72
N VAL A 440 -13.60 -8.20 -17.60
CA VAL A 440 -14.55 -9.02 -18.36
C VAL A 440 -14.66 -10.40 -17.71
N ALA A 441 -15.86 -10.75 -17.25
CA ALA A 441 -16.17 -12.10 -16.81
C ALA A 441 -16.45 -13.01 -18.03
N PHE A 442 -15.78 -14.15 -18.07
CA PHE A 442 -15.98 -15.17 -19.09
C PHE A 442 -16.63 -16.41 -18.49
N ASP A 443 -17.69 -16.89 -19.14
CA ASP A 443 -18.39 -18.12 -18.76
C ASP A 443 -17.45 -19.33 -18.84
N VAL A 444 -16.48 -19.24 -19.75
CA VAL A 444 -15.40 -20.20 -19.92
C VAL A 444 -14.06 -19.48 -19.93
N PRO A 445 -13.08 -19.90 -19.10
CA PRO A 445 -11.81 -19.19 -18.99
C PRO A 445 -11.09 -19.03 -20.34
N PRO A 446 -10.55 -17.83 -20.63
CA PRO A 446 -9.61 -17.63 -21.73
C PRO A 446 -8.49 -18.67 -21.72
N CYS A 447 -8.02 -19.06 -22.91
CA CYS A 447 -6.92 -20.01 -23.03
C CYS A 447 -5.89 -19.55 -24.06
N ASP A 448 -4.63 -19.94 -23.85
CA ASP A 448 -3.59 -19.79 -24.86
C ASP A 448 -3.63 -20.97 -25.83
N VAL A 449 -3.66 -20.67 -27.12
CA VAL A 449 -3.52 -21.64 -28.21
C VAL A 449 -2.46 -21.09 -29.15
N GLU A 450 -1.32 -21.78 -29.26
CA GLU A 450 -0.21 -21.40 -30.15
C GLU A 450 0.26 -19.94 -29.97
N GLY A 451 0.27 -19.45 -28.71
CA GLY A 451 0.66 -18.07 -28.40
C GLY A 451 -0.38 -17.02 -28.78
N ARG A 452 -1.65 -17.42 -28.96
CA ARG A 452 -2.81 -16.53 -29.13
C ARG A 452 -3.81 -16.78 -28.01
N THR A 453 -4.29 -15.69 -27.41
CA THR A 453 -5.35 -15.76 -26.42
C THR A 453 -6.70 -15.93 -27.10
N MET A 454 -7.36 -17.03 -26.78
CA MET A 454 -8.67 -17.42 -27.28
C MET A 454 -9.72 -17.17 -26.19
N VAL A 455 -10.83 -16.54 -26.55
CA VAL A 455 -11.91 -16.21 -25.62
C VAL A 455 -13.29 -16.55 -26.17
N PRO A 456 -14.29 -16.82 -25.30
CA PRO A 456 -15.68 -16.92 -25.71
C PRO A 456 -16.16 -15.66 -26.44
N VAL A 457 -16.62 -15.83 -27.70
CA VAL A 457 -17.02 -14.72 -28.56
C VAL A 457 -18.18 -13.89 -27.97
N ARG A 458 -19.09 -14.54 -27.24
CA ARG A 458 -20.27 -13.90 -26.63
C ARG A 458 -19.90 -12.93 -25.50
N ASN A 459 -18.99 -13.34 -24.62
CA ASN A 459 -18.53 -12.49 -23.51
C ASN A 459 -17.70 -11.31 -24.05
N LEU A 460 -16.82 -11.57 -25.02
CA LEU A 460 -16.00 -10.52 -25.65
C LEU A 460 -16.88 -9.48 -26.37
N SER A 461 -17.82 -9.93 -27.20
CA SER A 461 -18.71 -9.01 -27.93
C SER A 461 -19.58 -8.17 -27.00
N LYS A 462 -20.14 -8.76 -25.93
CA LYS A 462 -20.88 -8.01 -24.92
C LYS A 462 -20.02 -6.92 -24.27
N ALA A 463 -18.77 -7.24 -23.94
CA ALA A 463 -17.85 -6.27 -23.33
C ALA A 463 -17.45 -5.14 -24.31
N LEU A 464 -17.28 -5.46 -25.59
CA LEU A 464 -16.92 -4.49 -26.63
C LEU A 464 -18.12 -3.71 -27.20
N GLY A 465 -19.35 -4.06 -26.80
CA GLY A 465 -20.58 -3.45 -27.30
C GLY A 465 -20.93 -3.85 -28.73
N CYS A 466 -20.65 -5.10 -29.12
CA CYS A 466 -20.90 -5.64 -30.45
C CYS A 466 -22.06 -6.65 -30.43
N GLU A 467 -22.71 -6.81 -31.57
CA GLU A 467 -23.67 -7.88 -31.81
C GLU A 467 -22.98 -9.10 -32.43
N VAL A 468 -23.38 -10.29 -31.99
CA VAL A 468 -22.88 -11.57 -32.55
C VAL A 468 -24.05 -12.43 -32.96
N THR A 469 -24.02 -12.87 -34.22
CA THR A 469 -25.01 -13.78 -34.80
C THR A 469 -24.33 -15.07 -35.23
N TRP A 470 -24.94 -16.19 -34.86
CA TRP A 470 -24.56 -17.52 -35.34
C TRP A 470 -25.45 -17.90 -36.52
N VAL A 471 -24.85 -18.41 -37.60
CA VAL A 471 -25.55 -18.95 -38.76
C VAL A 471 -25.10 -20.39 -38.95
N ASP A 472 -26.05 -21.33 -38.87
CA ASP A 472 -25.76 -22.74 -39.05
C ASP A 472 -25.20 -23.03 -40.46
N PRO A 473 -24.24 -23.97 -40.60
CA PRO A 473 -23.77 -24.88 -39.55
C PRO A 473 -22.53 -24.39 -38.76
N ASP A 474 -21.81 -23.36 -39.21
CA ASP A 474 -20.46 -23.04 -38.71
C ASP A 474 -20.05 -21.55 -38.81
N GLN A 475 -20.96 -20.65 -39.18
CA GLN A 475 -20.66 -19.25 -39.46
C GLN A 475 -20.93 -18.33 -38.25
N ILE A 476 -20.01 -17.40 -38.01
CA ILE A 476 -20.11 -16.36 -36.97
C ILE A 476 -20.00 -14.99 -37.62
N ASN A 477 -20.99 -14.14 -37.36
CA ASN A 477 -21.00 -12.74 -37.79
C ASN A 477 -20.90 -11.83 -36.55
N ILE A 478 -19.92 -10.93 -36.53
CA ILE A 478 -19.75 -9.91 -35.49
C ILE A 478 -19.95 -8.55 -36.14
N CYS A 479 -20.84 -7.73 -35.60
CA CYS A 479 -21.14 -6.39 -36.11
C CYS A 479 -20.99 -5.34 -35.00
N ARG A 480 -20.32 -4.24 -35.32
CA ARG A 480 -20.23 -3.05 -34.46
C ARG A 480 -20.07 -1.83 -35.36
N GLU A 481 -21.00 -0.88 -35.24
CA GLU A 481 -21.01 0.33 -36.08
C GLU A 481 -20.89 -0.04 -37.57
N ASP A 482 -19.87 0.47 -38.28
CA ASP A 482 -19.63 0.23 -39.71
C ASP A 482 -18.69 -0.97 -39.98
N THR A 483 -18.34 -1.75 -38.96
CA THR A 483 -17.46 -2.92 -39.08
C THR A 483 -18.26 -4.21 -38.95
N SER A 484 -18.19 -5.05 -39.98
CA SER A 484 -18.75 -6.40 -40.01
C SER A 484 -17.64 -7.42 -40.24
N ILE A 485 -17.52 -8.37 -39.32
CA ILE A 485 -16.56 -9.47 -39.37
C ILE A 485 -17.33 -10.77 -39.59
N THR A 486 -17.01 -11.51 -40.65
CA THR A 486 -17.57 -12.84 -40.92
C THR A 486 -16.47 -13.89 -40.86
N MET A 487 -16.66 -14.94 -40.06
CA MET A 487 -15.71 -16.03 -39.88
C MET A 487 -16.42 -17.38 -39.77
N TYR A 488 -15.67 -18.47 -39.95
CA TYR A 488 -16.19 -19.84 -39.90
C TYR A 488 -15.38 -20.68 -38.91
N ILE A 489 -16.03 -21.62 -38.22
CA ILE A 489 -15.34 -22.53 -37.31
C ILE A 489 -14.33 -23.38 -38.07
N GLY A 490 -13.10 -23.45 -37.55
CA GLY A 490 -12.00 -24.23 -38.11
C GLY A 490 -11.33 -23.61 -39.35
N GLN A 491 -11.81 -22.46 -39.84
CA GLN A 491 -11.20 -21.78 -40.98
C GLN A 491 -10.26 -20.66 -40.55
N GLN A 492 -9.08 -20.60 -41.17
CA GLN A 492 -8.13 -19.50 -40.95
C GLN A 492 -8.54 -18.23 -41.67
N THR A 493 -9.30 -18.33 -42.76
CA THR A 493 -9.79 -17.17 -43.52
C THR A 493 -11.03 -16.56 -42.88
N TYR A 494 -11.06 -15.24 -42.82
CA TYR A 494 -12.24 -14.46 -42.40
C TYR A 494 -12.33 -13.20 -43.24
N THR A 495 -13.47 -12.50 -43.20
CA THR A 495 -13.65 -11.23 -43.91
C THR A 495 -13.98 -10.10 -42.96
N VAL A 496 -13.49 -8.91 -43.27
CA VAL A 496 -13.85 -7.64 -42.61
C VAL A 496 -14.38 -6.70 -43.67
N ASN A 497 -15.65 -6.33 -43.57
CA ASN A 497 -16.34 -5.52 -44.58
C ASN A 497 -16.18 -6.08 -46.00
N GLY A 498 -16.20 -7.41 -46.13
CA GLY A 498 -16.04 -8.13 -47.40
C GLY A 498 -14.60 -8.31 -47.88
N VAL A 499 -13.60 -7.78 -47.17
CA VAL A 499 -12.18 -7.97 -47.49
C VAL A 499 -11.63 -9.17 -46.74
N GLU A 500 -11.05 -10.14 -47.47
CA GLU A 500 -10.48 -11.36 -46.90
C GLU A 500 -9.17 -11.10 -46.13
N LYS A 501 -9.04 -11.76 -44.99
CA LYS A 501 -7.90 -11.74 -44.07
C LYS A 501 -7.68 -13.14 -43.47
N GLN A 502 -6.57 -13.33 -42.75
CA GLN A 502 -6.22 -14.60 -42.12
C GLN A 502 -6.01 -14.46 -40.62
N PHE A 503 -6.51 -15.44 -39.87
CA PHE A 503 -6.18 -15.68 -38.48
C PHE A 503 -4.87 -16.47 -38.37
N ASP A 504 -4.07 -16.14 -37.36
CA ASP A 504 -2.96 -17.00 -36.93
C ASP A 504 -3.48 -18.32 -36.34
N VAL A 505 -4.62 -18.27 -35.64
CA VAL A 505 -5.29 -19.43 -35.03
C VAL A 505 -6.79 -19.37 -35.34
N PRO A 506 -7.38 -20.39 -35.99
CA PRO A 506 -8.78 -20.34 -36.39
C PRO A 506 -9.75 -20.40 -35.19
N PRO A 507 -10.98 -19.86 -35.31
CA PRO A 507 -12.03 -20.06 -34.33
C PRO A 507 -12.34 -21.55 -34.12
N PHE A 508 -12.64 -21.96 -32.89
CA PHE A 508 -12.99 -23.35 -32.59
C PHE A 508 -14.07 -23.46 -31.51
N THR A 509 -14.74 -24.61 -31.48
CA THR A 509 -15.72 -24.91 -30.42
C THR A 509 -15.05 -25.62 -29.26
N ARG A 510 -15.26 -25.09 -28.05
CA ARG A 510 -14.89 -25.72 -26.77
C ARG A 510 -16.14 -26.19 -26.05
N ASP A 511 -16.02 -27.29 -25.31
CA ASP A 511 -17.11 -27.87 -24.50
C ASP A 511 -18.41 -28.07 -25.31
N LYS A 512 -18.26 -28.44 -26.59
CA LYS A 512 -19.30 -28.71 -27.59
C LYS A 512 -20.22 -27.54 -27.98
N THR A 513 -20.21 -26.42 -27.24
CA THR A 513 -21.21 -25.35 -27.41
C THR A 513 -20.63 -23.93 -27.43
N ILE A 514 -19.36 -23.76 -27.06
CA ILE A 514 -18.78 -22.42 -26.83
C ILE A 514 -17.75 -22.11 -27.91
N THR A 515 -18.06 -21.11 -28.74
CA THR A 515 -17.15 -20.64 -29.78
C THR A 515 -16.06 -19.75 -29.19
N MET A 516 -14.81 -20.19 -29.36
CA MET A 516 -13.60 -19.49 -28.96
C MET A 516 -13.00 -18.76 -30.15
N VAL A 517 -12.67 -17.48 -30.00
CA VAL A 517 -12.09 -16.63 -31.06
C VAL A 517 -10.79 -15.95 -30.60
N PRO A 518 -9.86 -15.61 -31.50
CA PRO A 518 -8.64 -14.88 -31.17
C PRO A 518 -8.97 -13.46 -30.67
N LEU A 519 -8.77 -13.20 -29.38
CA LEU A 519 -9.20 -11.94 -28.74
C LEU A 519 -8.60 -10.72 -29.44
N ARG A 520 -7.29 -10.74 -29.68
CA ARG A 520 -6.56 -9.59 -30.24
C ARG A 520 -7.09 -9.22 -31.62
N THR A 521 -7.20 -10.22 -32.50
CA THR A 521 -7.65 -10.00 -33.88
C THR A 521 -9.05 -9.39 -33.89
N ILE A 522 -9.99 -9.93 -33.12
CA ILE A 522 -11.35 -9.39 -33.07
C ILE A 522 -11.36 -7.96 -32.51
N ALA A 523 -10.63 -7.69 -31.42
CA ALA A 523 -10.59 -6.36 -30.83
C ALA A 523 -9.95 -5.31 -31.77
N GLU A 524 -8.85 -5.66 -32.45
CA GLU A 524 -8.14 -4.76 -33.37
C GLU A 524 -8.95 -4.44 -34.63
N GLU A 525 -9.63 -5.44 -35.22
CA GLU A 525 -10.52 -5.21 -36.37
C GLU A 525 -11.72 -4.32 -36.01
N LEU A 526 -12.14 -4.35 -34.75
CA LEU A 526 -13.18 -3.48 -34.20
C LEU A 526 -12.67 -2.09 -33.77
N GLY A 527 -11.40 -1.77 -34.05
CA GLY A 527 -10.80 -0.46 -33.80
C GLY A 527 -10.25 -0.23 -32.38
N PHE A 528 -10.08 -1.29 -31.59
CA PHE A 528 -9.44 -1.21 -30.28
C PHE A 528 -7.94 -1.50 -30.34
N GLN A 529 -7.20 -1.01 -29.35
CA GLN A 529 -5.82 -1.39 -29.09
C GLN A 529 -5.78 -2.47 -28.00
N VAL A 530 -4.83 -3.41 -28.13
CA VAL A 530 -4.66 -4.52 -27.20
C VAL A 530 -3.24 -4.53 -26.65
N ARG A 531 -3.10 -4.37 -25.33
CA ARG A 531 -1.82 -4.47 -24.62
C ARG A 531 -1.85 -5.66 -23.66
N TYR A 532 -0.82 -6.49 -23.68
CA TYR A 532 -0.65 -7.56 -22.70
C TYR A 532 0.40 -7.17 -21.66
N ASP A 533 0.05 -7.29 -20.38
CA ASP A 533 0.97 -7.23 -19.27
C ASP A 533 1.32 -8.65 -18.82
N SER A 534 2.57 -9.05 -19.05
CA SER A 534 3.05 -10.39 -18.71
C SER A 534 3.17 -10.61 -17.21
N ALA A 535 3.39 -9.56 -16.41
CA ALA A 535 3.57 -9.68 -14.97
C ALA A 535 2.23 -10.03 -14.28
N SER A 536 1.16 -9.30 -14.66
CA SER A 536 -0.18 -9.53 -14.12
C SER A 536 -1.03 -10.50 -14.97
N LYS A 537 -0.53 -10.95 -16.12
CA LYS A 537 -1.26 -11.75 -17.13
C LYS A 537 -2.56 -11.11 -17.57
N THR A 538 -2.52 -9.79 -17.75
CA THR A 538 -3.69 -8.97 -18.02
C THR A 538 -3.62 -8.42 -19.44
N ILE A 539 -4.68 -8.65 -20.21
CA ILE A 539 -4.93 -8.02 -21.49
C ILE A 539 -5.78 -6.77 -21.26
N PHE A 540 -5.27 -5.63 -21.68
CA PHE A 540 -5.96 -4.34 -21.68
C PHE A 540 -6.45 -4.06 -23.10
N ILE A 541 -7.74 -3.76 -23.25
CA ILE A 541 -8.39 -3.38 -24.49
C ILE A 541 -8.93 -1.96 -24.31
N SER A 542 -8.52 -1.01 -25.15
CA SER A 542 -8.96 0.40 -25.09
C SER A 542 -9.05 1.03 -26.48
N ARG A 543 -9.75 2.14 -26.63
CA ARG A 543 -9.80 2.89 -27.91
C ARG A 543 -8.48 3.58 -28.20
N ALA A 544 -8.14 3.72 -29.49
CA ALA A 544 -6.88 4.30 -29.96
C ALA A 544 -6.65 5.79 -29.63
N LYS A 545 -7.62 6.47 -28.99
CA LYS A 545 -7.47 7.85 -28.50
C LYS A 545 -7.15 7.95 -27.01
N ASP A 546 -7.28 6.86 -26.28
CA ASP A 546 -6.88 6.78 -24.88
C ASP A 546 -5.47 6.21 -24.86
N SER A 547 -4.51 7.04 -25.28
CA SER A 547 -3.14 6.82 -24.86
C SER A 547 -3.15 6.91 -23.34
N ILE A 548 -3.23 5.75 -22.68
CA ILE A 548 -2.80 5.59 -21.29
C ILE A 548 -1.30 5.90 -21.32
N LYS A 549 -0.97 7.19 -21.33
CA LYS A 549 0.26 7.67 -20.74
C LYS A 549 0.15 7.18 -19.30
N GLN A 550 0.99 6.23 -18.93
CA GLN A 550 1.27 6.01 -17.53
C GLN A 550 1.78 7.34 -16.95
N ALA A 551 0.87 8.10 -16.37
CA ALA A 551 1.13 9.12 -15.37
C ALA A 551 0.53 8.67 -14.04
N GLY A 552 0.62 7.38 -13.73
CA GLY A 552 0.55 6.95 -12.34
C GLY A 552 1.94 7.16 -11.73
N PRO A 553 2.11 7.91 -10.63
CA PRO A 553 3.31 7.75 -9.83
C PRO A 553 3.37 6.28 -9.43
N VAL A 554 4.39 5.58 -9.93
CA VAL A 554 4.86 4.33 -9.34
C VAL A 554 5.27 4.67 -7.91
N PHE A 555 4.33 4.57 -6.97
CA PHE A 555 4.59 4.35 -5.56
C PHE A 555 4.88 2.86 -5.38
N SER A 556 5.90 2.35 -6.09
CA SER A 556 6.51 1.08 -5.69
C SER A 556 7.40 1.41 -4.50
N GLN A 557 6.98 0.93 -3.33
CA GLN A 557 7.67 1.07 -2.05
C GLN A 557 7.62 2.49 -1.47
N GLY A 558 6.42 2.89 -1.05
CA GLY A 558 6.31 3.81 0.09
C GLY A 558 6.70 3.06 1.38
N PRO A 559 7.23 3.75 2.41
CA PRO A 559 7.60 3.09 3.65
C PRO A 559 6.37 2.35 4.20
N ALA A 560 6.61 1.18 4.78
CA ALA A 560 5.63 0.30 5.40
C ALA A 560 4.79 0.94 6.54
N SER A 561 4.88 2.26 6.74
CA SER A 561 4.35 3.02 7.87
C SER A 561 2.90 3.47 7.73
N LEU A 562 2.24 3.32 6.58
CA LEU A 562 0.84 3.74 6.43
C LEU A 562 -0.16 2.70 6.97
N GLY A 563 0.19 1.41 6.94
CA GLY A 563 -0.58 0.36 7.61
C GLY A 563 -0.44 0.41 9.13
N GLU A 564 0.66 0.96 9.64
CA GLU A 564 0.99 1.05 11.08
C GLU A 564 0.04 1.97 11.87
N CYS A 565 -0.80 2.76 11.17
CA CYS A 565 -1.76 3.65 11.83
C CYS A 565 -2.86 2.86 12.55
N CYS A 566 -3.36 1.78 11.94
CA CYS A 566 -4.62 1.15 12.32
C CYS A 566 -4.45 -0.02 13.32
N ILE A 567 -3.29 -0.66 13.34
CA ILE A 567 -2.99 -1.80 14.21
C ILE A 567 -1.57 -1.63 14.74
N ASN A 568 -1.35 -1.94 16.03
CA ASN A 568 -0.05 -1.79 16.67
C ASN A 568 1.09 -2.39 15.82
N PRO A 569 2.26 -1.72 15.69
CA PRO A 569 3.42 -2.21 14.95
C PRO A 569 3.86 -3.65 15.31
N VAL A 570 3.58 -4.14 16.53
CA VAL A 570 3.81 -5.55 16.92
C VAL A 570 3.05 -6.53 16.02
N PHE A 571 1.82 -6.20 15.63
CA PHE A 571 0.96 -7.05 14.79
C PHE A 571 1.19 -6.81 13.29
N LEU A 572 1.45 -5.56 12.91
CA LEU A 572 1.58 -5.17 11.51
C LEU A 572 2.89 -5.66 10.87
N LYS A 573 3.97 -5.73 11.66
CA LYS A 573 5.27 -6.24 11.19
C LYS A 573 5.24 -7.73 10.86
N ALA A 574 4.46 -8.52 11.59
CA ALA A 574 4.26 -9.94 11.33
C ALA A 574 3.41 -10.19 10.07
N THR A 575 2.49 -9.28 9.72
CA THR A 575 1.55 -9.44 8.59
C THR A 575 2.01 -8.78 7.30
N ALA A 576 2.94 -7.81 7.33
CA ALA A 576 3.50 -7.20 6.12
C ALA A 576 4.56 -8.06 5.40
N THR A 577 5.04 -9.12 6.06
CA THR A 577 6.10 -10.03 5.55
C THR A 577 5.53 -11.38 5.08
N LEU A 578 4.32 -11.74 5.53
CA LEU A 578 3.53 -12.90 5.08
C LEU A 578 2.66 -12.50 3.89
#